data_AF-B6W871-F1
#
_entry.id   AF-B6W871-F1
#
_cell.length_a   1.000
_cell.length_b   1.000
_cell.length_c   1.000
_cell.angle_alpha   90.00
_cell.angle_beta   90.00
_cell.angle_gamma   90.00
#
_symmetry.space_group_name_H-M   'P 1'
#
loop_
_entity.id
_entity.type
_entity.pdbx_description
1 polymer ?
#
loop_
_entity_poly.entity_id
_entity_poly.type
_entity_poly.pdbx_seq_one_letter_code
_entity_poly.pdbx_strand_id
1 'polypeptide(L)'
;MAGLISLVVDNISKLIVIPIISLIIIGITYFMDKNNDSKIAKFYPSFIIGIVGLALAIVAIFSLTSSIGLNIALISVILLSNALVGIFFAFILNLTNNIKKDYDDNHKKVRKDGKK
;
A
#
# COMPACT_ATOMS: atom_id res chain seq x y z
N MET A 1 25.95 -20.33 -12.55
CA MET A 1 24.55 -19.85 -12.47
C MET A 1 24.04 -19.91 -11.02
N ALA A 2 24.72 -19.21 -10.11
CA ALA A 2 24.32 -19.09 -8.70
C ALA A 2 24.24 -17.61 -8.24
N GLY A 3 24.61 -16.65 -9.10
CA GLY A 3 24.79 -15.25 -8.71
C GLY A 3 23.51 -14.55 -8.24
N LEU A 4 22.40 -14.68 -8.97
CA LEU A 4 21.13 -14.05 -8.60
C LEU A 4 20.53 -14.63 -7.32
N ILE A 5 20.56 -15.96 -7.16
CA ILE A 5 20.03 -16.63 -5.96
C ILE A 5 20.89 -16.29 -4.73
N SER A 6 22.21 -16.29 -4.87
CA SER A 6 23.13 -15.82 -3.81
C SER A 6 22.81 -14.38 -3.40
N LEU A 7 22.64 -13.47 -4.36
CA LEU A 7 22.31 -12.07 -4.10
C LEU A 7 20.96 -11.90 -3.39
N VAL A 8 19.97 -12.73 -3.69
CA VAL A 8 18.67 -12.72 -2.97
C VAL A 8 18.84 -13.25 -1.55
N VAL A 9 19.56 -14.35 -1.37
CA VAL A 9 19.80 -14.97 -0.05
C VAL A 9 20.58 -14.01 0.87
N ASP A 10 21.59 -13.31 0.34
CA ASP A 10 22.40 -12.36 1.09
C ASP A 10 21.62 -11.09 1.50
N ASN A 11 20.51 -10.79 0.82
CA ASN A 11 19.67 -9.63 1.08
C ASN A 11 18.31 -9.98 1.71
N ILE A 12 18.04 -11.25 2.05
CA ILE A 12 16.79 -11.69 2.71
C ILE A 12 16.56 -10.99 4.04
N SER A 13 17.62 -10.73 4.81
CA SER A 13 17.52 -10.02 6.08
C SER A 13 16.94 -8.61 5.92
N LYS A 14 17.15 -7.96 4.77
CA LYS A 14 16.59 -6.63 4.46
C LYS A 14 15.10 -6.69 4.11
N LEU A 15 14.56 -7.85 3.74
CA LEU A 15 13.13 -8.00 3.44
C LEU A 15 12.24 -7.90 4.69
N ILE A 16 12.79 -8.03 5.91
CA ILE A 16 12.01 -7.83 7.15
C ILE A 16 11.48 -6.40 7.31
N VAL A 17 12.05 -5.46 6.55
CA VAL A 17 11.59 -4.08 6.49
C VAL A 17 10.23 -3.97 5.77
N ILE A 18 9.89 -4.92 4.88
CA ILE A 18 8.63 -4.92 4.14
C ILE A 18 7.41 -4.88 5.07
N PRO A 19 7.21 -5.81 6.02
CA PRO A 19 6.03 -5.80 6.89
C PRO A 19 5.94 -4.55 7.78
N ILE A 20 7.07 -3.99 8.21
CA ILE A 20 7.10 -2.76 9.01
C ILE A 20 6.57 -1.57 8.19
N ILE A 21 7.08 -1.40 6.97
CA ILE A 21 6.62 -0.34 6.06
C ILE A 21 5.14 -0.55 5.71
N SER A 22 4.71 -1.80 5.51
CA SER A 22 3.32 -2.12 5.19
C SER A 22 2.38 -1.68 6.30
N LEU A 23 2.73 -1.95 7.57
CA LEU A 23 1.96 -1.50 8.72
C LEU A 23 1.85 0.03 8.81
N ILE A 24 2.94 0.74 8.53
CA ILE A 24 2.96 2.21 8.51
C ILE A 24 2.00 2.74 7.43
N ILE A 25 2.07 2.20 6.22
CA ILE A 25 1.21 2.61 5.10
C ILE A 25 -0.26 2.34 5.43
N ILE A 26 -0.56 1.16 5.95
CA ILE A 26 -1.91 0.78 6.40
C ILE A 26 -2.43 1.79 7.43
N GLY A 27 -1.61 2.14 8.43
CA GLY A 27 -1.96 3.12 9.46
C GLY A 27 -2.24 4.51 8.89
N ILE A 28 -1.38 5.00 8.00
CA ILE A 28 -1.56 6.31 7.33
C ILE A 28 -2.81 6.28 6.45
N THR A 29 -3.01 5.23 5.65
CA THR A 29 -4.20 5.06 4.79
C THR A 29 -5.48 5.05 5.61
N TYR A 30 -5.49 4.36 6.76
CA TYR A 30 -6.62 4.37 7.68
C TYR A 30 -6.89 5.76 8.26
N PHE A 31 -5.84 6.44 8.72
CA PHE A 31 -5.94 7.80 9.24
C PHE A 31 -6.49 8.77 8.19
N MET A 32 -6.04 8.64 6.93
CA MET A 32 -6.48 9.46 5.82
C MET A 32 -7.96 9.21 5.47
N ASP A 33 -8.41 7.94 5.46
CA ASP A 33 -9.83 7.59 5.24
C ASP A 33 -10.74 8.14 6.34
N LYS A 34 -10.24 8.24 7.58
CA LYS A 34 -11.03 8.71 8.72
C LYS A 34 -11.16 10.23 8.80
N ASN A 35 -10.12 10.97 8.40
CA ASN A 35 -10.05 12.43 8.55
C ASN A 35 -10.36 13.19 7.26
N ASN A 36 -10.53 12.50 6.13
CA ASN A 36 -10.81 13.13 4.85
C ASN A 36 -12.09 12.54 4.24
N ASP A 37 -13.05 13.40 3.90
CA ASP A 37 -14.31 12.98 3.29
C ASP A 37 -14.13 12.49 1.84
N SER A 38 -13.01 12.84 1.20
CA SER A 38 -12.69 12.39 -0.15
C SER A 38 -12.35 10.90 -0.16
N LYS A 39 -13.19 10.10 -0.82
CA LYS A 39 -12.99 8.65 -1.04
C LYS A 39 -11.65 8.31 -1.70
N ILE A 40 -11.03 9.26 -2.40
CA ILE A 40 -9.75 9.07 -3.10
C ILE A 40 -8.55 9.36 -2.19
N ALA A 41 -8.72 10.14 -1.13
CA ALA A 41 -7.59 10.61 -0.31
C ALA A 41 -6.81 9.46 0.35
N LYS A 42 -7.50 8.37 0.71
CA LYS A 42 -6.90 7.14 1.25
C LYS A 42 -5.91 6.44 0.32
N PHE A 43 -5.95 6.71 -0.98
CA PHE A 43 -5.01 6.14 -1.95
C PHE A 43 -3.71 6.95 -2.09
N TYR A 44 -3.69 8.21 -1.66
CA TYR A 44 -2.51 9.07 -1.82
C TYR A 44 -1.23 8.50 -1.21
N PRO A 45 -1.21 7.94 0.02
CA PRO A 45 0.00 7.37 0.60
C PRO A 45 0.60 6.30 -0.31
N SER A 46 -0.24 5.40 -0.83
CA SER A 46 0.16 4.31 -1.71
C SER A 46 0.63 4.80 -3.08
N PHE A 47 -0.05 5.81 -3.65
CA PHE A 47 0.36 6.40 -4.93
C PHE A 47 1.71 7.12 -4.84
N ILE A 48 1.93 7.90 -3.79
CA ILE A 48 3.20 8.60 -3.57
C ILE A 48 4.33 7.58 -3.49
N ILE A 49 4.17 6.55 -2.67
CA ILE A 49 5.16 5.49 -2.50
C ILE A 49 5.39 4.71 -3.80
N GLY A 50 4.32 4.45 -4.57
CA GLY A 50 4.42 3.80 -5.87
C GLY A 50 5.21 4.61 -6.89
N ILE A 51 4.98 5.92 -6.96
CA ILE A 51 5.72 6.83 -7.85
C ILE A 51 7.19 6.89 -7.46
N VAL A 52 7.50 7.03 -6.17
CA VAL A 52 8.90 7.01 -5.69
C VAL A 52 9.55 5.66 -6.00
N GLY A 53 8.85 4.55 -5.78
CA GLY A 53 9.31 3.20 -6.10
C GLY A 53 9.63 3.02 -7.59
N LEU A 54 8.77 3.53 -8.48
CA LEU A 54 9.00 3.53 -9.93
C LEU A 54 10.21 4.37 -10.34
N ALA A 55 10.36 5.58 -9.78
CA ALA A 55 11.51 6.42 -10.06
C ALA A 55 12.83 5.72 -9.69
N LEU A 56 12.87 5.07 -8.52
CA LEU A 56 14.02 4.28 -8.09
C LEU A 56 14.23 3.04 -8.97
N ALA A 57 13.17 2.41 -9.48
CA ALA A 57 13.28 1.28 -10.41
C ALA A 57 14.04 1.69 -11.67
N ILE A 58 13.66 2.84 -12.23
CA ILE A 58 14.28 3.38 -13.46
C ILE A 58 15.76 3.66 -13.20
N VAL A 59 16.10 4.34 -12.10
CA VAL A 59 17.50 4.62 -11.73
C VAL A 59 18.31 3.33 -11.52
N ALA A 60 17.69 2.31 -10.92
CA ALA A 60 18.34 1.03 -10.68
C ALA A 60 18.68 0.29 -11.97
N ILE A 61 17.81 0.35 -13.00
CA ILE A 61 18.06 -0.30 -14.30
C ILE A 61 19.35 0.24 -14.94
N PHE A 62 19.57 1.56 -14.89
CA PHE A 62 20.79 2.18 -15.43
C PHE A 62 22.05 1.90 -14.59
N SER A 63 21.91 1.42 -13.35
CA SER A 63 23.02 1.24 -12.40
C SER A 63 23.20 -0.22 -11.92
N LEU A 64 22.53 -1.18 -12.56
CA LEU A 64 22.32 -2.53 -12.04
C LEU A 64 23.61 -3.34 -11.80
N THR A 65 24.67 -3.02 -12.54
CA THR A 65 26.00 -3.65 -12.41
C THR A 65 26.80 -3.16 -11.20
N SER A 66 26.36 -2.10 -10.53
CA SER A 66 26.98 -1.59 -9.30
C SER A 66 26.27 -2.14 -8.06
N SER A 67 27.04 -2.37 -6.98
CA SER A 67 26.48 -2.68 -5.66
C SER A 67 25.47 -1.63 -5.19
N ILE A 68 25.63 -0.37 -5.61
CA ILE A 68 24.68 0.70 -5.28
C ILE A 68 23.35 0.50 -6.04
N GLY A 69 23.41 0.14 -7.33
CA GLY A 69 22.22 -0.06 -8.14
C GLY A 69 21.40 -1.27 -7.72
N LEU A 70 22.07 -2.33 -7.24
CA LEU A 70 21.38 -3.48 -6.66
C LEU A 70 20.61 -3.13 -5.38
N ASN A 71 21.19 -2.33 -4.49
CA ASN A 71 20.49 -1.86 -3.30
C ASN A 71 19.28 -0.98 -3.68
N ILE A 72 19.44 -0.09 -4.66
CA ILE A 72 18.34 0.76 -5.16
C ILE A 72 17.24 -0.10 -5.80
N ALA A 73 17.60 -1.15 -6.55
CA ALA A 73 16.64 -2.11 -7.11
C ALA A 73 15.83 -2.78 -6.00
N LEU A 74 16.50 -3.25 -4.94
CA LEU A 74 15.85 -3.89 -3.80
C LEU A 74 14.88 -2.92 -3.08
N ILE A 75 15.32 -1.68 -2.83
CA ILE A 75 14.48 -0.64 -2.22
C ILE A 75 13.27 -0.33 -3.10
N SER A 76 13.48 -0.23 -4.41
CA SER A 76 12.39 -0.03 -5.38
C SER A 76 11.36 -1.15 -5.32
N VAL A 77 11.79 -2.42 -5.31
CA VAL A 77 10.90 -3.57 -5.17
C VAL A 77 10.13 -3.51 -3.85
N ILE A 78 10.82 -3.20 -2.74
CA ILE A 78 10.19 -3.05 -1.42
C ILE A 78 9.10 -1.97 -1.46
N LEU A 79 9.37 -0.80 -2.03
CA LEU A 79 8.40 0.30 -2.11
C LEU A 79 7.23 -0.03 -3.03
N LEU A 80 7.48 -0.67 -4.18
CA LEU A 80 6.43 -1.09 -5.11
C LEU A 80 5.51 -2.14 -4.50
N SER A 81 6.06 -3.15 -3.83
CA SER A 81 5.26 -4.15 -3.12
C SER A 81 4.40 -3.50 -2.03
N ASN A 82 4.96 -2.55 -1.29
CA ASN A 82 4.25 -1.81 -0.26
C ASN A 82 3.16 -0.88 -0.82
N ALA A 83 3.39 -0.25 -1.97
CA ALA A 83 2.38 0.54 -2.66
C ALA A 83 1.17 -0.33 -3.06
N LEU A 84 1.42 -1.56 -3.55
CA LEU A 84 0.36 -2.52 -3.85
C LEU A 84 -0.44 -2.88 -2.61
N VAL A 85 0.23 -3.21 -1.49
CA VAL A 85 -0.43 -3.49 -0.21
C VAL A 85 -1.34 -2.32 0.21
N GLY A 86 -0.83 -1.09 0.13
CA GLY A 86 -1.61 0.11 0.46
C GLY A 86 -2.82 0.32 -0.45
N ILE A 87 -2.70 0.04 -1.76
CA ILE A 87 -3.84 0.11 -2.71
C ILE A 87 -4.91 -0.92 -2.33
N PHE A 88 -4.52 -2.17 -2.08
CA PHE A 88 -5.45 -3.23 -1.67
C PHE A 88 -6.15 -2.87 -0.37
N PHE A 89 -5.41 -2.36 0.62
CA PHE A 89 -5.99 -1.96 1.90
C PHE A 89 -6.99 -0.80 1.75
N ALA A 90 -6.66 0.22 0.95
CA ALA A 90 -7.59 1.31 0.64
C ALA A 90 -8.87 0.81 -0.04
N PHE A 91 -8.76 -0.19 -0.92
CA PHE A 91 -9.91 -0.82 -1.56
C PHE A 91 -10.79 -1.56 -0.54
N ILE A 92 -10.18 -2.34 0.35
CA ILE A 92 -10.89 -3.05 1.44
C ILE A 92 -11.63 -2.04 2.32
N LEU A 93 -10.97 -0.97 2.77
CA LEU A 93 -11.61 0.09 3.55
C LEU A 93 -12.80 0.73 2.84
N ASN A 94 -12.68 0.97 1.54
CA ASN A 94 -13.78 1.50 0.75
C ASN A 94 -14.99 0.56 0.74
N LEU A 95 -14.75 -0.73 0.54
CA LEU A 95 -15.80 -1.75 0.53
C LEU A 95 -16.49 -1.82 1.90
N THR A 96 -15.71 -1.91 2.98
CA THR A 96 -16.23 -1.95 4.35
C THR A 96 -17.06 -0.71 4.69
N ASN A 97 -16.59 0.48 4.33
CA ASN A 97 -17.33 1.72 4.60
C ASN A 97 -18.63 1.82 3.80
N ASN A 98 -18.65 1.35 2.55
CA ASN A 98 -19.86 1.35 1.74
C ASN A 98 -20.89 0.35 2.29
N ILE A 99 -20.48 -0.86 2.68
CA ILE A 99 -21.37 -1.86 3.30
C ILE A 99 -21.95 -1.31 4.61
N LYS A 100 -21.12 -0.68 5.45
CA LYS A 100 -21.58 -0.10 6.72
C LYS A 100 -22.62 1.01 6.51
N LYS A 101 -22.41 1.88 5.52
CA LYS A 101 -23.37 2.94 5.17
C LYS A 101 -24.69 2.37 4.68
N ASP A 102 -24.64 1.39 3.78
CA ASP A 102 -25.84 0.73 3.25
C ASP A 102 -26.64 0.04 4.37
N TYR A 103 -25.95 -0.66 5.28
CA TYR A 103 -26.60 -1.27 6.45
C TYR A 103 -27.29 -0.22 7.34
N ASP A 104 -26.60 0.86 7.70
CA ASP A 104 -27.16 1.93 8.55
C ASP A 104 -28.37 2.63 7.91
N ASP A 105 -28.32 2.90 6.60
CA ASP A 105 -29.41 3.59 5.90
C ASP A 105 -30.66 2.71 5.76
N ASN A 106 -30.49 1.42 5.48
CA ASN A 106 -31.60 0.47 5.43
C ASN A 106 -32.22 0.27 6.82
N HIS A 107 -31.42 0.15 7.88
CA HIS A 107 -31.93 -0.03 9.24
C HIS A 107 -32.68 1.21 9.78
N LYS A 108 -32.30 2.42 9.33
CA LYS A 108 -33.02 3.67 9.65
C LYS A 108 -34.35 3.80 8.91
N LYS A 109 -34.45 3.34 7.65
CA LYS A 109 -35.70 3.34 6.89
C LYS A 109 -36.75 2.43 7.51
N VAL A 110 -36.37 1.22 7.91
CA VAL A 110 -37.27 0.24 8.56
C VAL A 110 -37.87 0.80 9.88
N ARG A 111 -37.09 1.57 10.66
CA ARG A 111 -37.58 2.23 11.89
C ARG A 111 -38.52 3.41 11.64
N LYS A 112 -38.50 4.03 10.45
CA LYS A 112 -39.41 5.13 10.09
C LYS A 112 -40.77 4.61 9.63
N ASP A 113 -40.80 3.50 8.89
CA ASP A 113 -42.07 2.90 8.45
C ASP A 113 -42.81 2.19 9.58
N GLY A 114 -42.10 1.58 10.55
CA GLY A 114 -42.74 0.98 11.74
C GLY A 114 -43.32 1.99 12.76
N LYS A 115 -43.26 3.29 12.48
CA LYS A 115 -43.82 4.37 13.31
C LYS A 115 -45.04 5.05 12.67
N LYS A 116 -45.51 4.58 11.52
CA LYS A 116 -46.76 5.03 10.89
C LYS A 116 -47.93 4.13 11.27
#